data_AF-A0A672K7W6-F1
#
_entry.id   AF-A0A672K7W6-F1
#
_cell.length_a   1.000
_cell.length_b   1.000
_cell.length_c   1.000
_cell.angle_alpha   90.00
_cell.angle_beta   90.00
_cell.angle_gamma   90.00
#
_symmetry.space_group_name_H-M   'P 1'
#
loop_
_entity.id
_entity.type
_entity.pdbx_description
1 polymer ?
#
loop_
_entity_poly.entity_id
_entity_poly.type
_entity_poly.pdbx_seq_one_letter_code
_entity_poly.pdbx_strand_id
1 'polypeptide(L)'
;IKGFQLLKMLCVVVLHMAFLVGSSKLCPHRCFCYDASELVDCRSRGFAHIPHSIPHGTWLLELSGNKLSELRSTSFTGIWALRALLLSQRSNIDF
;
A
#
# COMPACT_ATOMS: atom_id res chain seq x y z
N ILE A 1 0.37 21.13 -41.17
CA ILE A 1 -0.64 20.03 -41.14
C ILE A 1 -0.06 18.71 -40.63
N LYS A 2 1.08 18.21 -41.17
CA LYS A 2 1.73 16.96 -40.74
C LYS A 2 2.21 16.93 -39.27
N GLY A 3 2.79 18.03 -38.77
CA GLY A 3 3.24 18.13 -37.37
C GLY A 3 2.11 18.05 -36.33
N PHE A 4 0.91 18.51 -36.68
CA PHE A 4 -0.28 18.41 -35.82
C PHE A 4 -0.80 16.98 -35.72
N GLN A 5 -0.67 16.19 -36.79
CA GLN A 5 -1.00 14.76 -36.74
C GLN A 5 0.03 13.97 -35.94
N LEU A 6 1.33 14.25 -36.08
CA LEU A 6 2.37 13.58 -35.31
C LEU A 6 2.20 13.82 -33.80
N LEU A 7 1.90 15.05 -33.40
CA LEU A 7 1.63 15.41 -32.00
C LEU A 7 0.41 14.68 -31.43
N LYS A 8 -0.67 14.59 -32.21
CA LYS A 8 -1.87 13.83 -31.83
C LYS A 8 -1.58 12.34 -31.65
N MET A 9 -0.80 11.74 -32.55
CA MET A 9 -0.41 10.34 -32.46
C MET A 9 0.42 10.08 -31.21
N LEU A 10 1.39 10.95 -30.91
CA LEU A 10 2.18 10.87 -29.66
C LEU A 10 1.29 10.97 -28.40
N CYS A 11 0.34 11.91 -28.36
CA CYS A 11 -0.58 12.02 -27.22
C CYS A 11 -1.43 10.77 -27.04
N VAL A 12 -1.97 10.19 -28.13
CA VAL A 12 -2.76 8.95 -28.07
C VAL A 12 -1.91 7.79 -27.55
N VAL A 13 -0.66 7.66 -28.02
CA VAL A 13 0.27 6.63 -27.53
C VAL A 13 0.58 6.84 -26.05
N VAL A 14 0.88 8.07 -25.61
CA VAL A 14 1.15 8.38 -24.19
C VAL A 14 -0.07 8.10 -23.31
N LEU A 15 -1.27 8.48 -23.74
CA LEU A 15 -2.52 8.22 -23.02
C LEU A 15 -2.80 6.71 -22.94
N HIS A 16 -2.58 5.96 -24.02
CA HIS A 16 -2.69 4.50 -24.01
C HIS A 16 -1.68 3.86 -23.05
N MET A 17 -0.42 4.31 -23.07
CA MET A 17 0.62 3.80 -22.18
C MET A 17 0.32 4.12 -20.71
N ALA A 18 -0.18 5.33 -20.42
CA ALA A 18 -0.62 5.71 -19.08
C ALA A 18 -1.82 4.87 -18.59
N PHE A 19 -2.67 4.40 -19.50
CA PHE A 19 -3.78 3.50 -19.17
C PHE A 19 -3.32 2.06 -18.95
N LEU A 20 -2.31 1.60 -19.70
CA LEU A 20 -1.70 0.27 -19.55
C LEU A 20 -0.81 0.17 -18.31
N VAL A 21 -0.19 1.28 -17.90
CA VAL A 21 0.42 1.44 -16.57
C VAL A 21 -0.74 1.53 -15.57
N GLY A 22 -1.29 0.38 -15.18
CA GLY A 22 -2.22 0.31 -14.06
C GLY A 22 -1.62 1.03 -12.86
N SER A 23 -2.45 1.75 -12.09
CA SER A 23 -2.01 2.35 -10.83
C SER A 23 -1.37 1.28 -9.97
N SER A 24 -0.04 1.24 -9.93
CA SER A 24 0.70 0.39 -9.00
C SER A 24 0.30 0.86 -7.62
N LYS A 25 -0.56 0.09 -6.93
CA LYS A 25 -0.85 0.29 -5.51
C LYS A 25 0.52 0.27 -4.81
N LEU A 26 1.01 1.43 -4.36
CA LEU A 26 2.30 1.48 -3.70
C LEU A 26 2.20 0.60 -2.45
N CYS A 27 2.92 -0.52 -2.45
CA CYS A 27 3.01 -1.41 -1.31
C CYS A 27 4.12 -0.91 -0.39
N PRO A 28 3.96 -0.95 0.95
CA PRO A 28 5.04 -0.54 1.83
C PRO A 28 6.30 -1.35 1.65
N HIS A 29 7.44 -0.66 1.74
CA HIS A 29 8.74 -1.32 1.73
C HIS A 29 8.80 -2.34 2.88
N ARG A 30 9.20 -3.57 2.58
CA ARG A 30 9.22 -4.74 3.50
C ARG A 30 7.87 -5.40 3.78
N CYS A 31 6.76 -4.94 3.21
CA CYS A 31 5.48 -5.64 3.31
C CYS A 31 5.17 -6.43 2.04
N PHE A 32 4.22 -7.35 2.14
CA PHE A 32 3.64 -8.06 1.01
C PHE A 32 2.20 -7.59 0.80
N CYS A 33 1.87 -7.22 -0.43
CA CYS A 33 0.52 -6.82 -0.81
C CYS A 33 -0.07 -7.87 -1.75
N TYR A 34 -1.26 -8.34 -1.41
CA TYR A 34 -2.01 -9.29 -2.21
C TYR A 34 -3.11 -8.54 -2.93
N ASP A 35 -2.85 -8.11 -4.17
CA ASP A 35 -3.74 -7.19 -4.90
C ASP A 35 -5.15 -7.76 -5.11
N ALA A 36 -5.27 -9.06 -5.38
CA ALA A 36 -6.54 -9.74 -5.61
C ALA A 36 -7.44 -9.79 -4.36
N SER A 37 -6.83 -9.82 -3.17
CA SER A 37 -7.53 -9.91 -1.89
C SER A 37 -7.41 -8.64 -1.07
N GLU A 38 -6.80 -7.58 -1.59
CA GLU A 38 -6.58 -6.29 -0.92
C GLU A 38 -6.06 -6.40 0.53
N LEU A 39 -5.13 -7.34 0.73
CA LEU A 39 -4.50 -7.65 2.02
C LEU A 39 -3.07 -7.13 2.04
N VAL A 40 -2.67 -6.50 3.15
CA VAL A 40 -1.30 -6.05 3.38
C VAL A 40 -0.70 -6.76 4.58
N ASP A 41 0.31 -7.58 4.34
CA ASP A 41 1.05 -8.34 5.34
C ASP A 41 2.39 -7.66 5.67
N CYS A 42 2.47 -7.10 6.86
CA CYS A 42 3.62 -6.41 7.41
C CYS A 42 4.17 -7.09 8.68
N ARG A 43 3.98 -8.41 8.85
CA ARG A 43 4.41 -9.12 10.08
C ARG A 43 5.91 -9.08 10.31
N SER A 44 6.29 -8.90 11.58
CA SER A 44 7.68 -9.02 12.06
C SER A 44 8.70 -8.20 11.26
N ARG A 45 8.30 -7.01 10.78
CA ARG A 45 9.18 -6.11 10.00
C ARG A 45 9.89 -5.06 10.84
N GLY A 46 9.60 -5.01 12.14
CA GLY A 46 10.20 -4.08 13.09
C GLY A 46 9.66 -2.66 12.98
N PHE A 47 8.44 -2.48 12.45
CA PHE A 47 7.80 -1.17 12.38
C PHE A 47 7.57 -0.60 13.79
N ALA A 48 8.06 0.63 14.02
CA ALA A 48 7.74 1.41 15.22
C ALA A 48 6.48 2.27 15.04
N HIS A 49 6.13 2.56 13.78
CA HIS A 49 4.96 3.34 13.37
C HIS A 49 4.28 2.68 12.16
N ILE A 50 3.03 3.05 11.90
CA ILE A 50 2.30 2.60 10.72
C ILE A 50 2.99 3.13 9.44
N PRO A 51 3.28 2.29 8.44
CA PRO A 51 3.91 2.74 7.20
C PRO A 51 2.96 3.62 6.36
N HIS A 52 3.52 4.67 5.74
CA HIS A 52 2.74 5.70 5.02
C HIS A 52 2.19 5.27 3.66
N SER A 53 2.73 4.21 3.06
CA SER A 53 2.38 3.76 1.71
C SER A 53 1.51 2.51 1.74
N ILE A 54 0.47 2.49 2.58
CA ILE A 54 -0.51 1.40 2.58
C ILE A 54 -1.57 1.73 1.51
N PRO A 55 -1.87 0.80 0.58
CA PRO A 55 -2.92 1.01 -0.41
C PRO A 55 -4.26 1.37 0.23
N HIS A 56 -4.91 2.41 -0.30
CA HIS A 56 -6.15 2.94 0.25
C HIS A 56 -7.30 1.90 0.34
N GLY A 57 -7.32 0.94 -0.59
CA GLY A 57 -8.29 -0.15 -0.65
C GLY A 57 -7.99 -1.34 0.26
N THR A 58 -6.99 -1.25 1.15
CA THR A 58 -6.66 -2.36 2.07
C THR A 58 -7.79 -2.61 3.06
N TRP A 59 -8.40 -3.81 3.04
CA TRP A 59 -9.41 -4.18 4.03
C TRP A 59 -8.82 -4.89 5.24
N LEU A 60 -7.73 -5.63 5.04
CA LEU A 60 -7.01 -6.34 6.10
C LEU A 60 -5.55 -5.88 6.14
N LEU A 61 -5.18 -5.28 7.27
CA LEU A 61 -3.80 -4.89 7.57
C LEU A 61 -3.26 -5.74 8.72
N GLU A 62 -2.18 -6.47 8.46
CA GLU A 62 -1.55 -7.35 9.42
C GLU A 62 -0.19 -6.78 9.85
N LEU A 63 -0.06 -6.48 11.14
CA LEU A 63 1.10 -5.81 11.75
C LEU A 63 1.65 -6.57 12.96
N SER A 64 1.29 -7.83 13.15
CA SER A 64 1.76 -8.67 14.25
C SER A 64 3.28 -8.82 14.31
N GLY A 65 3.83 -8.81 15.53
CA GLY A 65 5.26 -8.95 15.79
C GLY A 65 6.09 -7.68 15.51
N ASN A 66 5.45 -6.54 15.29
CA ASN A 66 6.13 -5.25 15.17
C ASN A 66 6.32 -4.57 16.55
N LYS A 67 7.07 -3.46 16.56
CA LYS A 67 7.43 -2.70 17.77
C LYS A 67 6.61 -1.41 17.86
N LEU A 68 5.34 -1.48 17.50
CA LEU A 68 4.45 -0.32 17.47
C LEU A 68 4.27 0.20 18.90
N SER A 69 4.70 1.43 19.16
CA SER A 69 4.65 2.03 20.50
C SER A 69 3.35 2.80 20.75
N GLU A 70 2.74 3.33 19.70
CA GLU A 70 1.53 4.15 19.78
C GLU A 70 0.69 3.97 18.51
N LEU A 71 -0.63 3.88 18.67
CA LEU A 71 -1.60 3.89 17.58
C LEU A 71 -2.53 5.08 17.77
N ARG A 72 -2.56 5.97 16.78
CA ARG A 72 -3.48 7.11 16.74
C ARG A 72 -4.57 6.83 15.72
N SER A 73 -5.74 7.43 15.91
CA SER A 73 -6.80 7.40 14.88
C SER A 73 -6.31 7.93 13.53
N THR A 74 -5.41 8.91 13.56
CA THR A 74 -4.79 9.49 12.36
C THR A 74 -3.79 8.56 11.67
N SER A 75 -3.31 7.50 12.32
CA SER A 75 -2.32 6.57 11.76
C SER A 75 -2.86 5.76 10.58
N PHE A 76 -4.18 5.65 10.44
CA PHE A 76 -4.85 4.92 9.35
C PHE A 76 -5.56 5.87 8.37
N THR A 77 -5.24 7.17 8.43
CA THR A 77 -5.85 8.16 7.52
C THR A 77 -5.59 7.76 6.08
N GLY A 78 -6.65 7.76 5.27
CA GLY A 78 -6.59 7.40 3.85
C GLY A 78 -6.82 5.91 3.57
N ILE A 79 -6.76 5.01 4.56
CA ILE A 79 -7.06 3.58 4.36
C ILE A 79 -8.57 3.36 4.49
N TRP A 80 -9.34 3.84 3.51
CA TRP A 80 -10.80 3.94 3.59
C TRP A 80 -11.53 2.60 3.59
N ALA A 81 -10.90 1.53 3.12
CA ALA A 81 -11.50 0.20 3.08
C ALA A 81 -11.18 -0.65 4.33
N LEU A 82 -10.44 -0.14 5.31
CA LEU A 82 -9.96 -0.94 6.45
C LEU A 82 -11.12 -1.48 7.29
N ARG A 83 -11.16 -2.81 7.44
CA ARG A 83 -12.19 -3.54 8.22
C ARG A 83 -11.57 -4.40 9.31
N ALA A 84 -10.37 -4.93 9.06
CA ALA A 84 -9.66 -5.80 9.98
C ALA A 84 -8.22 -5.31 10.15
N LEU A 85 -7.80 -5.20 11.41
CA LEU A 85 -6.44 -4.83 11.80
C LEU A 85 -5.93 -5.89 12.76
N LEU A 86 -4.87 -6.59 12.36
CA LEU A 86 -4.24 -7.62 13.18
C LEU A 86 -3.00 -7.05 13.85
N LEU A 87 -3.02 -7.09 15.17
CA LEU A 87 -1.96 -6.61 16.04
C LEU A 87 -1.71 -7.69 17.08
N SER A 88 -0.48 -8.15 17.13
CA SER A 88 0.02 -9.00 18.20
C SER A 88 1.38 -8.46 18.62
N GLN A 89 1.56 -8.24 19.92
CA GLN A 89 2.86 -7.85 20.44
C GLN A 89 3.81 -9.03 20.37
N ARG A 90 5.09 -8.75 20.14
CA ARG A 90 6.12 -9.77 20.35
C ARG A 90 6.22 -10.00 21.86
N SER A 91 5.61 -11.06 22.37
CA SER A 91 5.94 -11.56 23.70
C SER A 91 7.36 -12.13 23.63
N ASN A 92 8.35 -11.37 24.11
CA ASN A 92 9.63 -11.95 24.48
C ASN A 92 9.37 -12.83 25.70
N ILE A 93 8.99 -14.09 25.48
CA ILE A 93 9.18 -15.11 26.50
C ILE A 93 10.67 -15.45 26.40
N ASP A 94 11.50 -14.69 27.12
CA ASP A 94 12.84 -15.13 27.48
C ASP A 94 12.68 -16.35 28.39
N PHE A 95 13.09 -17.51 27.89
CA PHE A 95 13.39 -18.70 28.69
C PHE A 95 14.90 -18.74 28.95
#